data_AF-M2ZRT0-F1
#
_entry.id   AF-M2ZRT0-F1
#
_cell.length_a   1.000
_cell.length_b   1.000
_cell.length_c   1.000
_cell.angle_alpha   90.00
_cell.angle_beta   90.00
_cell.angle_gamma   90.00
#
_symmetry.space_group_name_H-M   'P 1'
#
loop_
_entity.id
_entity.type
_entity.pdbx_description
1 polymer ?
#
loop_
_entity_poly.entity_id
_entity_poly.type
_entity_poly.pdbx_seq_one_letter_code
_entity_poly.pdbx_strand_id
1 'polypeptide(L)'
;MSKHTVTAAAALLLAAAAGAWFLSDNVPASGGDELAAVPGDGLVTFARIQTEMNRAGAGKPALPADANADRLEAIGGALREFLAGNTVKASHMLDDIDAEIELRVPTAEQVAADPLLADKEEWLISYFELLPDAPQGKGIKADTYVFVRYALTLRRIEAVLLAETMPAIKGYDLVARRSEPAPSVFDGMNLRFPCRMAVSHRALLEEAAKRLGQLRGGPLTDCPTPQGRDTDFALLERIARDPAGALTSAANGHGPLPRDLKTPLMTAAAKGSLADMEKALKAGADPHRADARGRTALHYLLGNQSLPPADRTQAVKLLY
;
A
#
# COMPACT_ATOMS: atom_id res chain seq x y z
N MET A 1 64.08 -29.14 -4.39
CA MET A 1 63.82 -27.71 -4.71
C MET A 1 63.29 -27.67 -6.14
N SER A 2 62.17 -27.11 -6.53
CA SER A 2 61.04 -26.49 -5.83
C SER A 2 59.82 -26.69 -6.72
N LYS A 3 58.66 -26.91 -6.09
CA LYS A 3 57.37 -27.19 -6.73
C LYS A 3 56.86 -25.95 -7.47
N HIS A 4 56.29 -26.15 -8.65
CA HIS A 4 55.54 -25.14 -9.38
C HIS A 4 54.27 -24.75 -8.61
N THR A 5 54.23 -23.53 -8.09
CA THR A 5 53.02 -22.88 -7.58
C THR A 5 52.56 -21.84 -8.59
N VAL A 6 51.47 -22.15 -9.29
CA VAL A 6 50.69 -21.20 -10.08
C VAL A 6 49.79 -20.44 -9.10
N THR A 7 50.11 -19.16 -8.85
CA THR A 7 49.23 -18.26 -8.11
C THR A 7 48.19 -17.67 -9.05
N ALA A 8 46.93 -18.06 -8.86
CA ALA A 8 45.77 -17.45 -9.49
C ALA A 8 45.58 -16.02 -8.95
N ALA A 9 45.44 -15.05 -9.86
CA ALA A 9 45.14 -13.67 -9.55
C ALA A 9 43.66 -13.54 -9.15
N ALA A 10 43.42 -13.22 -7.88
CA ALA A 10 42.12 -12.78 -7.38
C ALA A 10 41.93 -11.29 -7.73
N ALA A 11 41.04 -10.99 -8.67
CA ALA A 11 40.61 -9.62 -8.94
C ALA A 11 39.50 -9.24 -7.94
N LEU A 12 39.89 -8.58 -6.85
CA LEU A 12 39.00 -7.82 -5.98
C LEU A 12 38.63 -6.50 -6.69
N LEU A 13 37.38 -6.33 -7.09
CA LEU A 13 36.81 -5.03 -7.43
C LEU A 13 36.03 -4.52 -6.21
N LEU A 14 36.72 -3.75 -5.37
CA LEU A 14 36.15 -2.91 -4.32
C LEU A 14 35.62 -1.62 -4.96
N ALA A 15 34.31 -1.55 -5.19
CA ALA A 15 33.64 -0.28 -5.46
C ALA A 15 33.27 0.38 -4.13
N ALA A 16 34.18 1.18 -3.58
CA ALA A 16 33.89 2.10 -2.49
C ALA A 16 33.28 3.39 -3.07
N ALA A 17 31.98 3.57 -2.91
CA ALA A 17 31.33 4.88 -3.05
C ALA A 17 30.81 5.29 -1.68
N ALA A 18 31.63 6.07 -0.95
CA ALA A 18 31.27 6.68 0.31
C ALA A 18 30.21 7.78 0.05
N GLY A 19 29.01 7.56 0.59
CA GLY A 19 27.94 8.56 0.60
C GLY A 19 28.23 9.67 1.61
N ALA A 20 28.65 10.82 1.11
CA ALA A 20 28.61 12.08 1.84
C ALA A 20 27.53 12.96 1.18
N TRP A 21 26.29 12.86 1.68
CA TRP A 21 25.22 13.79 1.32
C TRP A 21 24.94 14.67 2.54
N PHE A 22 25.69 15.76 2.66
CA PHE A 22 25.35 16.89 3.52
C PHE A 22 25.04 18.10 2.64
N LEU A 23 23.87 18.71 2.91
CA LEU A 23 23.48 20.10 2.62
C LEU A 23 23.58 20.56 1.16
N SER A 24 22.50 20.35 0.39
CA SER A 24 22.14 21.28 -0.68
C SER A 24 20.64 21.55 -0.66
N ASP A 25 20.27 22.83 -0.73
CA ASP A 25 18.90 23.37 -0.80
C ASP A 25 18.18 23.05 -2.13
N ASN A 26 18.60 22.00 -2.84
CA ASN A 26 17.97 21.57 -4.07
C ASN A 26 16.94 20.50 -3.77
N VAL A 27 15.72 20.95 -3.43
CA VAL A 27 14.52 20.13 -3.68
C VAL A 27 14.51 19.83 -5.17
N PRO A 28 14.57 18.56 -5.62
CA PRO A 28 14.54 18.24 -7.04
C PRO A 28 13.28 18.85 -7.66
N ALA A 29 13.48 19.75 -8.62
CA ALA A 29 12.40 20.35 -9.39
C ALA A 29 11.96 19.38 -10.50
N SER A 30 11.38 18.24 -10.13
CA SER A 30 10.62 17.39 -11.04
C SER A 30 9.90 16.29 -10.26
N GLY A 31 8.57 16.42 -10.11
CA GLY A 31 7.72 15.34 -9.60
C GLY A 31 7.52 14.18 -10.58
N GLY A 32 8.44 13.99 -11.54
CA GLY A 32 8.31 13.03 -12.64
C GLY A 32 8.79 11.61 -12.32
N ASP A 33 9.59 11.42 -11.26
CA ASP A 33 10.34 10.17 -11.04
C ASP A 33 10.13 9.52 -9.65
N GLU A 34 9.33 10.12 -8.76
CA GLU A 34 9.12 9.56 -7.40
C GLU A 34 8.24 8.30 -7.36
N LEU A 35 7.74 7.89 -8.53
CA LEU A 35 6.73 6.86 -8.69
C LEU A 35 6.91 6.00 -9.93
N ALA A 36 7.98 6.18 -10.70
CA ALA A 36 8.21 5.41 -11.92
C ALA A 36 8.08 3.91 -11.62
N ALA A 37 7.34 3.19 -12.46
CA ALA A 37 7.19 1.75 -12.26
C ALA A 37 8.55 1.09 -12.44
N VAL A 38 8.91 0.25 -11.47
CA VAL A 38 10.13 -0.56 -11.49
C VAL A 38 9.68 -2.00 -11.66
N PRO A 39 9.91 -2.63 -12.83
CA PRO A 39 9.47 -3.99 -13.07
C PRO A 39 9.97 -4.96 -12.01
N GLY A 40 9.05 -5.74 -11.42
CA GLY A 40 9.35 -6.72 -10.38
C GLY A 40 9.60 -6.16 -8.98
N ASP A 41 9.49 -4.84 -8.76
CA ASP A 41 9.59 -4.25 -7.42
C ASP A 41 8.21 -4.19 -6.76
N GLY A 42 7.91 -5.19 -5.93
CA GLY A 42 6.62 -5.29 -5.24
C GLY A 42 6.35 -4.14 -4.25
N LEU A 43 7.37 -3.46 -3.71
CA LEU A 43 7.17 -2.29 -2.86
C LEU A 43 6.74 -1.06 -3.67
N VAL A 44 7.32 -0.87 -4.84
CA VAL A 44 6.90 0.18 -5.79
C VAL A 44 5.48 -0.11 -6.28
N THR A 45 5.19 -1.34 -6.68
CA THR A 45 3.84 -1.77 -7.09
C THR A 45 2.81 -1.53 -5.99
N PHE A 46 3.11 -1.92 -4.74
CA PHE A 46 2.23 -1.68 -3.60
C PHE A 46 1.95 -0.18 -3.41
N ALA A 47 3.00 0.64 -3.43
CA ALA A 47 2.87 2.08 -3.25
C ALA A 47 2.06 2.71 -4.41
N ARG A 48 2.26 2.24 -5.64
CA ARG A 48 1.52 2.67 -6.84
C ARG A 48 0.03 2.34 -6.74
N ILE A 49 -0.30 1.10 -6.36
CA ILE A 49 -1.69 0.67 -6.16
C ILE A 49 -2.37 1.54 -5.10
N GLN A 50 -1.78 1.67 -3.91
CA GLN A 50 -2.41 2.46 -2.84
C GLN A 50 -2.55 3.93 -3.25
N THR A 51 -1.55 4.50 -3.95
CA THR A 51 -1.62 5.88 -4.45
C THR A 51 -2.77 6.05 -5.44
N GLU A 52 -2.90 5.14 -6.40
CA GLU A 52 -3.97 5.21 -7.40
C GLU A 52 -5.36 5.06 -6.76
N MET A 53 -5.50 4.16 -5.79
CA MET A 53 -6.73 4.01 -5.02
C MET A 53 -7.07 5.30 -4.27
N ASN A 54 -6.10 5.90 -3.57
CA ASN A 54 -6.29 7.15 -2.83
C ASN A 54 -6.71 8.30 -3.75
N ARG A 55 -6.05 8.42 -4.91
CA ARG A 55 -6.41 9.39 -5.96
C ARG A 55 -7.83 9.15 -6.49
N ALA A 56 -8.22 7.90 -6.72
CA ALA A 56 -9.57 7.53 -7.16
C ALA A 56 -10.62 7.97 -6.12
N GLY A 57 -10.42 7.65 -4.84
CA GLY A 57 -11.30 8.07 -3.75
C GLY A 57 -11.38 9.59 -3.57
N ALA A 58 -10.32 10.32 -3.92
CA ALA A 58 -10.27 11.78 -3.91
C ALA A 58 -10.80 12.44 -5.20
N GLY A 59 -11.29 11.66 -6.17
CA GLY A 59 -11.77 12.17 -7.46
C GLY A 59 -10.66 12.82 -8.32
N LYS A 60 -9.40 12.49 -8.06
CA LYS A 60 -8.26 12.99 -8.85
C LYS A 60 -8.08 12.14 -10.11
N PRO A 61 -7.49 12.68 -11.19
CA PRO A 61 -7.17 11.90 -12.38
C PRO A 61 -6.33 10.66 -12.07
N ALA A 62 -6.40 9.64 -12.93
CA ALA A 62 -5.53 8.47 -12.87
C ALA A 62 -4.05 8.86 -12.85
N LEU A 63 -3.21 8.01 -12.26
CA LEU A 63 -1.78 8.08 -12.50
C LEU A 63 -1.51 7.99 -14.01
N PRO A 64 -0.47 8.69 -14.53
CA PRO A 64 -0.07 8.54 -15.92
C PRO A 64 0.19 7.08 -16.26
N ALA A 65 -0.19 6.68 -17.47
CA ALA A 65 0.11 5.35 -17.97
C ALA A 65 1.63 5.14 -17.99
N ASP A 66 2.06 3.96 -17.53
CA ASP A 66 3.46 3.57 -17.45
C ASP A 66 3.59 2.20 -18.10
N ALA A 67 4.46 2.07 -19.10
CA ALA A 67 4.67 0.83 -19.83
C ALA A 67 5.31 -0.27 -18.96
N ASN A 68 5.94 0.12 -17.85
CA ASN A 68 6.55 -0.77 -16.88
C ASN A 68 5.61 -1.09 -15.70
N ALA A 69 4.37 -0.58 -15.71
CA ALA A 69 3.41 -0.83 -14.65
C ALA A 69 3.13 -2.33 -14.50
N ASP A 70 3.11 -2.80 -13.27
CA ASP A 70 2.72 -4.16 -12.97
C ASP A 70 1.22 -4.34 -13.28
N ARG A 71 0.83 -5.49 -13.84
CA ARG A 71 -0.56 -5.77 -14.21
C ARG A 71 -1.52 -5.74 -13.02
N LEU A 72 -1.05 -6.07 -11.82
CA LEU A 72 -1.85 -5.97 -10.59
C LEU A 72 -2.19 -4.52 -10.24
N GLU A 73 -1.51 -3.51 -10.82
CA GLU A 73 -1.90 -2.10 -10.68
C GLU A 73 -3.29 -1.78 -11.26
N ALA A 74 -3.80 -2.63 -12.16
CA ALA A 74 -5.14 -2.50 -12.73
C ALA A 74 -6.25 -2.48 -11.66
N ILE A 75 -5.98 -2.98 -10.44
CA ILE A 75 -6.92 -2.91 -9.32
C ILE A 75 -7.30 -1.47 -8.94
N GLY A 76 -6.40 -0.50 -9.17
CA GLY A 76 -6.70 0.92 -9.00
C GLY A 76 -7.73 1.42 -10.02
N GLY A 77 -7.60 0.98 -11.27
CA GLY A 77 -8.58 1.25 -12.33
C GLY A 77 -9.93 0.58 -12.07
N ALA A 78 -9.94 -0.65 -11.56
CA ALA A 78 -11.17 -1.33 -11.17
C ALA A 78 -11.94 -0.56 -10.07
N LEU A 79 -11.24 0.07 -9.13
CA LEU A 79 -11.87 0.94 -8.13
C LEU A 79 -12.50 2.17 -8.76
N ARG A 80 -11.85 2.79 -9.75
CA ARG A 80 -12.41 3.95 -10.45
C ARG A 80 -13.71 3.60 -11.17
N GLU A 81 -13.72 2.48 -11.88
CA GLU A 81 -14.93 2.00 -12.56
C GLU A 81 -16.03 1.70 -11.54
N PHE A 82 -15.70 1.08 -10.41
CA PHE A 82 -16.64 0.84 -9.33
C PHE A 82 -17.23 2.15 -8.78
N LEU A 83 -16.39 3.12 -8.45
CA LEU A 83 -16.80 4.42 -7.92
C LEU A 83 -17.61 5.25 -8.94
N ALA A 84 -17.41 5.02 -10.24
CA ALA A 84 -18.21 5.60 -11.31
C ALA A 84 -19.57 4.89 -11.52
N GLY A 85 -19.85 3.81 -10.78
CA GLY A 85 -21.06 3.01 -10.93
C GLY A 85 -20.99 1.94 -12.03
N ASN A 86 -19.84 1.77 -12.68
CA ASN A 86 -19.62 0.80 -13.77
C ASN A 86 -19.26 -0.59 -13.21
N THR A 87 -20.16 -1.18 -12.40
CA THR A 87 -19.91 -2.44 -11.68
C THR A 87 -19.58 -3.62 -12.58
N VAL A 88 -20.17 -3.70 -13.78
CA VAL A 88 -19.87 -4.74 -14.77
C VAL A 88 -18.42 -4.63 -15.26
N LYS A 89 -17.98 -3.43 -15.62
CA LYS A 89 -16.61 -3.21 -16.09
C LYS A 89 -15.60 -3.44 -14.97
N ALA A 90 -15.89 -2.96 -13.76
CA ALA A 90 -15.07 -3.26 -12.59
C ALA A 90 -14.95 -4.78 -12.35
N SER A 91 -16.06 -5.53 -12.47
CA SER A 91 -16.05 -6.99 -12.32
C SER A 91 -15.18 -7.69 -13.38
N HIS A 92 -15.23 -7.26 -14.64
CA HIS A 92 -14.37 -7.82 -15.68
C HIS A 92 -12.90 -7.53 -15.44
N MET A 93 -12.56 -6.33 -14.98
CA MET A 93 -11.18 -6.02 -14.59
C MET A 93 -10.72 -6.90 -13.42
N LEU A 94 -11.61 -7.23 -12.46
CA LEU A 94 -11.29 -8.19 -11.41
C LEU A 94 -11.07 -9.61 -11.96
N ASP A 95 -11.77 -10.03 -13.02
CA ASP A 95 -11.52 -11.32 -13.69
C ASP A 95 -10.09 -11.37 -14.25
N ASP A 96 -9.68 -10.31 -14.94
CA ASP A 96 -8.32 -10.21 -15.53
C ASP A 96 -7.24 -10.18 -14.44
N ILE A 97 -7.48 -9.49 -13.33
CA ILE A 97 -6.56 -9.41 -12.19
C ILE A 97 -6.48 -10.76 -11.47
N ASP A 98 -7.61 -11.42 -11.24
CA ASP A 98 -7.62 -12.77 -10.64
C ASP A 98 -6.85 -13.75 -11.54
N ALA A 99 -6.99 -13.68 -12.87
CA ALA A 99 -6.21 -14.50 -13.79
C ALA A 99 -4.69 -14.20 -13.71
N GLU A 100 -4.29 -12.94 -13.58
CA GLU A 100 -2.88 -12.56 -13.37
C GLU A 100 -2.34 -13.05 -12.02
N ILE A 101 -3.16 -13.07 -10.96
CA ILE A 101 -2.79 -13.64 -9.66
C ILE A 101 -2.50 -15.14 -9.79
N GLU A 102 -3.38 -15.88 -10.46
CA GLU A 102 -3.20 -17.33 -10.65
C GLU A 102 -1.89 -17.65 -11.40
N LEU A 103 -1.49 -16.81 -12.36
CA LEU A 103 -0.21 -16.97 -13.08
C LEU A 103 1.03 -16.77 -12.19
N ARG A 104 0.88 -16.13 -11.02
CA ARG A 104 1.99 -15.85 -10.07
C ARG A 104 2.12 -16.88 -8.95
N VAL A 105 1.14 -17.76 -8.82
CA VAL A 105 1.24 -18.94 -7.96
C VAL A 105 2.07 -19.99 -8.71
N PRO A 106 3.18 -20.50 -8.15
CA PRO A 106 3.95 -21.54 -8.82
C PRO A 106 3.09 -22.78 -9.08
N THR A 107 3.19 -23.36 -10.27
CA THR A 107 2.50 -24.61 -10.59
C THR A 107 3.28 -25.83 -10.09
N ALA A 108 2.60 -26.97 -9.93
CA ALA A 108 3.24 -28.23 -9.56
C ALA A 108 4.41 -28.61 -10.50
N GLU A 109 4.31 -28.31 -11.80
CA GLU A 109 5.41 -28.52 -12.75
C GLU A 109 6.59 -27.59 -12.50
N GLN A 110 6.33 -26.33 -12.17
CA GLN A 110 7.37 -25.36 -11.81
C GLN A 110 8.06 -25.74 -10.51
N VAL A 111 7.31 -26.20 -9.50
CA VAL A 111 7.86 -26.67 -8.23
C VAL A 111 8.65 -27.97 -8.39
N ALA A 112 8.21 -28.87 -9.27
CA ALA A 112 8.98 -30.06 -9.62
C ALA A 112 10.32 -29.71 -10.31
N ALA A 113 10.37 -28.61 -11.08
CA ALA A 113 11.57 -28.12 -11.73
C ALA A 113 12.49 -27.32 -10.79
N ASP A 114 11.90 -26.54 -9.87
CA ASP A 114 12.60 -25.76 -8.83
C ASP A 114 11.93 -25.94 -7.46
N PRO A 115 12.44 -26.88 -6.63
CA PRO A 115 11.88 -27.14 -5.30
C PRO A 115 11.92 -25.94 -4.34
N LEU A 116 12.68 -24.88 -4.64
CA LEU A 116 12.68 -23.66 -3.83
C LEU A 116 11.36 -22.89 -3.93
N LEU A 117 10.55 -23.15 -4.95
CA LEU A 117 9.23 -22.55 -5.14
C LEU A 117 8.14 -23.19 -4.27
N ALA A 118 8.40 -24.38 -3.68
CA ALA A 118 7.40 -25.13 -2.90
C ALA A 118 6.86 -24.32 -1.72
N ASP A 119 7.74 -23.65 -0.96
CA ASP A 119 7.32 -22.82 0.18
C ASP A 119 6.41 -21.68 -0.30
N LYS A 120 6.70 -21.05 -1.46
CA LYS A 120 5.89 -19.97 -2.03
C LYS A 120 4.52 -20.47 -2.49
N GLU A 121 4.47 -21.61 -3.18
CA GLU A 121 3.24 -22.26 -3.62
C GLU A 121 2.34 -22.58 -2.41
N GLU A 122 2.86 -23.34 -1.44
CA GLU A 122 2.10 -23.75 -0.26
C GLU A 122 1.58 -22.54 0.53
N TRP A 123 2.40 -21.51 0.70
CA TRP A 123 2.04 -20.30 1.45
C TRP A 123 0.91 -19.51 0.78
N LEU A 124 0.95 -19.37 -0.55
CA LEU A 124 -0.10 -18.68 -1.30
C LEU A 124 -1.39 -19.49 -1.36
N ILE A 125 -1.32 -20.78 -1.71
CA ILE A 125 -2.49 -21.66 -1.79
C ILE A 125 -3.20 -21.72 -0.44
N SER A 126 -2.46 -21.98 0.64
CA SER A 126 -3.03 -22.06 1.99
C SER A 126 -3.75 -20.78 2.39
N TYR A 127 -3.19 -19.61 2.07
CA TYR A 127 -3.85 -18.34 2.35
C TYR A 127 -5.08 -18.11 1.47
N PHE A 128 -5.03 -18.48 0.18
CA PHE A 128 -6.16 -18.32 -0.74
C PHE A 128 -7.34 -19.20 -0.37
N GLU A 129 -7.11 -20.40 0.14
CA GLU A 129 -8.16 -21.30 0.64
C GLU A 129 -8.85 -20.78 1.91
N LEU A 130 -8.15 -19.97 2.71
CA LEU A 130 -8.76 -19.30 3.87
C LEU A 130 -9.68 -18.14 3.44
N LEU A 131 -9.43 -17.53 2.28
CA LEU A 131 -10.25 -16.42 1.79
C LEU A 131 -11.66 -16.92 1.45
N PRO A 132 -12.70 -16.30 2.02
CA PRO A 132 -14.05 -16.77 1.78
C PRO A 132 -14.57 -16.20 0.45
N ASP A 133 -15.44 -16.90 -0.27
CA ASP A 133 -16.07 -16.43 -1.52
C ASP A 133 -16.73 -15.03 -1.48
N ALA A 134 -17.07 -14.42 -2.61
CA ALA A 134 -17.98 -13.26 -2.59
C ALA A 134 -19.42 -13.70 -2.22
N PRO A 135 -20.24 -12.86 -1.55
CA PRO A 135 -21.64 -13.19 -1.26
C PRO A 135 -22.42 -13.36 -2.56
N GLN A 136 -23.15 -14.46 -2.71
CA GLN A 136 -23.95 -14.75 -3.90
C GLN A 136 -25.38 -15.15 -3.51
N GLY A 137 -26.30 -15.08 -4.48
CA GLY A 137 -27.67 -15.54 -4.32
C GLY A 137 -28.72 -14.41 -4.26
N LYS A 138 -29.97 -14.81 -4.01
CA LYS A 138 -31.13 -13.92 -4.08
C LYS A 138 -31.03 -12.80 -3.03
N GLY A 139 -31.12 -11.56 -3.49
CA GLY A 139 -31.12 -10.37 -2.63
C GLY A 139 -29.74 -9.70 -2.45
N ILE A 140 -28.66 -10.30 -2.95
CA ILE A 140 -27.36 -9.64 -3.00
C ILE A 140 -27.34 -8.65 -4.16
N LYS A 141 -27.04 -7.39 -3.86
CA LYS A 141 -26.91 -6.35 -4.88
C LYS A 141 -25.60 -6.52 -5.65
N ALA A 142 -25.60 -6.15 -6.92
CA ALA A 142 -24.42 -6.26 -7.79
C ALA A 142 -23.21 -5.47 -7.26
N ASP A 143 -23.44 -4.27 -6.72
CA ASP A 143 -22.39 -3.45 -6.09
C ASP A 143 -21.76 -4.15 -4.87
N THR A 144 -22.57 -4.83 -4.06
CA THR A 144 -22.15 -5.58 -2.88
C THR A 144 -21.30 -6.78 -3.28
N TYR A 145 -21.76 -7.54 -4.27
CA TYR A 145 -20.98 -8.65 -4.83
C TYR A 145 -19.62 -8.18 -5.34
N VAL A 146 -19.60 -7.16 -6.23
CA VAL A 146 -18.37 -6.65 -6.83
C VAL A 146 -17.44 -6.04 -5.79
N PHE A 147 -17.95 -5.29 -4.83
CA PHE A 147 -17.12 -4.65 -3.80
C PHE A 147 -16.48 -5.67 -2.85
N VAL A 148 -17.25 -6.68 -2.40
CA VAL A 148 -16.67 -7.73 -1.54
C VAL A 148 -15.67 -8.56 -2.32
N ARG A 149 -15.94 -8.88 -3.60
CA ARG A 149 -14.96 -9.51 -4.48
C ARG A 149 -13.69 -8.67 -4.60
N TYR A 150 -13.80 -7.36 -4.83
CA TYR A 150 -12.65 -6.45 -4.87
C TYR A 150 -11.82 -6.53 -3.58
N ALA A 151 -12.46 -6.54 -2.41
CA ALA A 151 -11.76 -6.65 -1.13
C ALA A 151 -10.99 -7.96 -0.98
N LEU A 152 -11.54 -9.07 -1.49
CA LEU A 152 -10.87 -10.38 -1.53
C LEU A 152 -9.70 -10.40 -2.51
N THR A 153 -9.89 -9.86 -3.72
CA THR A 153 -8.82 -9.72 -4.72
C THR A 153 -7.68 -8.85 -4.19
N LEU A 154 -7.96 -7.77 -3.45
CA LEU A 154 -6.92 -7.00 -2.74
C LEU A 154 -6.10 -7.88 -1.80
N ARG A 155 -6.75 -8.75 -1.01
CA ARG A 155 -6.04 -9.68 -0.10
C ARG A 155 -5.10 -10.61 -0.85
N ARG A 156 -5.51 -11.09 -2.03
CA ARG A 156 -4.69 -11.94 -2.90
C ARG A 156 -3.49 -11.18 -3.48
N ILE A 157 -3.71 -9.98 -4.01
CA ILE A 157 -2.64 -9.11 -4.52
C ILE A 157 -1.56 -8.91 -3.46
N GLU A 158 -1.95 -8.57 -2.23
CA GLU A 158 -0.99 -8.32 -1.16
C GLU A 158 -0.17 -9.56 -0.82
N ALA A 159 -0.79 -10.74 -0.76
CA ALA A 159 -0.08 -11.99 -0.50
C ALA A 159 0.96 -12.27 -1.60
N VAL A 160 0.59 -12.09 -2.87
CA VAL A 160 1.49 -12.25 -4.02
C VAL A 160 2.65 -11.26 -3.95
N LEU A 161 2.36 -9.96 -3.78
CA LEU A 161 3.39 -8.93 -3.71
C LEU A 161 4.33 -9.14 -2.50
N LEU A 162 3.81 -9.57 -1.35
CA LEU A 162 4.63 -9.92 -0.19
C LEU A 162 5.51 -11.14 -0.48
N ALA A 163 4.98 -12.18 -1.13
CA ALA A 163 5.77 -13.36 -1.51
C ALA A 163 6.94 -13.01 -2.44
N GLU A 164 6.75 -12.03 -3.32
CA GLU A 164 7.76 -11.57 -4.28
C GLU A 164 8.78 -10.61 -3.67
N THR A 165 8.37 -9.87 -2.65
CA THR A 165 9.20 -8.82 -2.04
C THR A 165 10.03 -9.32 -0.86
N MET A 166 9.49 -10.25 -0.07
CA MET A 166 10.14 -10.65 1.18
C MET A 166 11.34 -11.56 0.91
N PRO A 167 12.47 -11.37 1.61
CA PRO A 167 13.65 -12.22 1.45
C PRO A 167 13.42 -13.65 1.96
N ALA A 168 12.46 -13.83 2.88
CA ALA A 168 11.98 -15.11 3.34
C ALA A 168 10.53 -14.98 3.83
N ILE A 169 9.67 -15.91 3.42
CA ILE A 169 8.27 -16.01 3.88
C ILE A 169 8.12 -16.82 5.18
N LYS A 170 9.13 -17.64 5.50
CA LYS A 170 9.14 -18.48 6.70
C LYS A 170 9.07 -17.62 7.96
N GLY A 171 8.08 -17.89 8.81
CA GLY A 171 7.85 -17.17 10.06
C GLY A 171 7.02 -15.89 9.92
N TYR A 172 6.52 -15.58 8.71
CA TYR A 172 5.53 -14.52 8.50
C TYR A 172 4.11 -15.11 8.44
N ASP A 173 3.23 -14.65 9.32
CA ASP A 173 1.81 -14.98 9.32
C ASP A 173 1.05 -13.99 8.43
N LEU A 174 0.47 -14.45 7.32
CA LEU A 174 -0.32 -13.63 6.39
C LEU A 174 -1.66 -13.16 6.96
N VAL A 175 -2.26 -13.94 7.87
CA VAL A 175 -3.54 -13.59 8.50
C VAL A 175 -3.30 -12.47 9.51
N ALA A 176 -2.32 -12.64 10.38
CA ALA A 176 -1.95 -11.64 11.39
C ALA A 176 -1.10 -10.48 10.82
N ARG A 177 -0.54 -10.66 9.62
CA ARG A 177 0.41 -9.75 8.95
C ARG A 177 1.57 -9.33 9.83
N ARG A 178 2.23 -10.33 10.41
CA ARG A 178 3.35 -10.11 11.32
C ARG A 178 4.35 -11.27 11.24
N SER A 179 5.60 -10.95 11.46
CA SER A 179 6.66 -11.93 11.73
C SER A 179 6.76 -12.28 13.21
N GLU A 180 7.10 -13.54 13.49
CA GLU A 180 7.52 -14.00 14.82
C GLU A 180 8.90 -14.67 14.74
N PRO A 181 9.75 -14.57 15.79
CA PRO A 181 9.54 -13.85 17.06
C PRO A 181 9.91 -12.35 17.01
N ALA A 182 10.61 -11.92 15.96
CA ALA A 182 11.03 -10.53 15.80
C ALA A 182 10.19 -9.84 14.72
N PRO A 183 9.81 -8.56 14.92
CA PRO A 183 9.02 -7.83 13.95
C PRO A 183 9.82 -7.58 12.68
N SER A 184 9.15 -7.67 11.54
CA SER A 184 9.70 -7.41 10.21
C SER A 184 9.33 -6.02 9.71
N VAL A 185 10.11 -5.51 8.75
CA VAL A 185 9.77 -4.25 8.06
C VAL A 185 8.47 -4.34 7.26
N PHE A 186 8.06 -5.57 6.90
CA PHE A 186 6.84 -5.89 6.17
C PHE A 186 5.60 -6.04 7.07
N ASP A 187 5.77 -6.04 8.40
CA ASP A 187 4.66 -6.19 9.34
C ASP A 187 3.60 -5.10 9.14
N GLY A 188 2.34 -5.52 9.12
CA GLY A 188 1.19 -4.64 8.93
C GLY A 188 1.09 -4.02 7.54
N MET A 189 1.90 -4.44 6.56
CA MET A 189 1.74 -4.00 5.18
C MET A 189 0.42 -4.49 4.62
N ASN A 190 -0.50 -3.55 4.37
CA ASN A 190 -1.78 -3.81 3.73
C ASN A 190 -2.27 -2.63 2.86
N LEU A 191 -2.77 -2.94 1.67
CA LEU A 191 -3.60 -2.09 0.84
C LEU A 191 -4.92 -1.84 1.55
N ARG A 192 -5.43 -0.63 1.40
CA ARG A 192 -6.56 -0.09 2.16
C ARG A 192 -7.48 0.67 1.23
N PHE A 193 -8.78 0.60 1.49
CA PHE A 193 -9.74 1.43 0.79
C PHE A 193 -9.56 2.91 1.16
N PRO A 194 -9.79 3.85 0.23
CA PRO A 194 -9.73 5.28 0.53
C PRO A 194 -10.73 5.66 1.62
N CYS A 195 -10.29 6.43 2.60
CA CYS A 195 -11.06 6.86 3.76
C CYS A 195 -12.35 7.59 3.34
N ARG A 196 -12.28 8.34 2.23
CA ARG A 196 -13.41 9.04 1.62
C ARG A 196 -14.61 8.12 1.31
N MET A 197 -14.36 6.83 1.08
CA MET A 197 -15.42 5.84 0.87
C MET A 197 -16.26 5.59 2.13
N ALA A 198 -15.77 5.90 3.33
CA ALA A 198 -16.56 5.79 4.56
C ALA A 198 -17.80 6.69 4.56
N VAL A 199 -17.82 7.74 3.72
CA VAL A 199 -19.00 8.61 3.55
C VAL A 199 -20.01 8.02 2.56
N SER A 200 -19.53 7.50 1.44
CA SER A 200 -20.37 7.13 0.29
C SER A 200 -20.71 5.64 0.22
N HIS A 201 -19.87 4.77 0.78
CA HIS A 201 -19.93 3.31 0.63
C HIS A 201 -19.78 2.59 1.97
N ARG A 202 -20.19 3.21 3.08
CA ARG A 202 -20.07 2.66 4.44
C ARG A 202 -20.60 1.22 4.56
N ALA A 203 -21.82 0.97 4.07
CA ALA A 203 -22.44 -0.36 4.16
C ALA A 203 -21.62 -1.45 3.44
N LEU A 204 -20.97 -1.10 2.33
CA LEU A 204 -20.12 -2.01 1.57
C LEU A 204 -18.81 -2.29 2.30
N LEU A 205 -18.21 -1.27 2.93
CA LEU A 205 -17.04 -1.43 3.79
C LEU A 205 -17.35 -2.30 5.02
N GLU A 206 -18.52 -2.11 5.64
CA GLU A 206 -18.99 -2.94 6.75
C GLU A 206 -19.17 -4.40 6.33
N GLU A 207 -19.79 -4.65 5.17
CA GLU A 207 -19.98 -6.01 4.66
C GLU A 207 -18.65 -6.67 4.27
N ALA A 208 -17.75 -5.94 3.60
CA ALA A 208 -16.40 -6.43 3.30
C ALA A 208 -15.61 -6.74 4.59
N ALA A 209 -15.70 -5.87 5.59
CA ALA A 209 -15.05 -6.09 6.88
C ALA A 209 -15.57 -7.35 7.59
N LYS A 210 -16.90 -7.52 7.59
CA LYS A 210 -17.57 -8.69 8.15
C LYS A 210 -17.16 -9.96 7.42
N ARG A 211 -17.12 -9.94 6.09
CA ARG A 211 -16.72 -11.08 5.27
C ARG A 211 -15.28 -11.50 5.53
N LEU A 212 -14.36 -10.54 5.53
CA LEU A 212 -12.93 -10.80 5.73
C LEU A 212 -12.62 -11.24 7.17
N GLY A 213 -13.33 -10.73 8.18
CA GLY A 213 -13.10 -11.09 9.57
C GLY A 213 -11.65 -10.84 10.01
N GLN A 214 -10.92 -11.90 10.37
CA GLN A 214 -9.50 -11.83 10.74
C GLN A 214 -8.57 -11.62 9.53
N LEU A 215 -8.98 -12.05 8.34
CA LEU A 215 -8.20 -11.94 7.09
C LEU A 215 -8.10 -10.51 6.56
N ARG A 216 -8.72 -9.54 7.25
CA ARG A 216 -8.48 -8.10 6.98
C ARG A 216 -7.01 -7.75 7.14
N GLY A 217 -6.30 -8.37 8.09
CA GLY A 217 -4.86 -8.16 8.29
C GLY A 217 -4.48 -6.73 8.70
N GLY A 218 -5.41 -5.96 9.26
CA GLY A 218 -5.21 -4.56 9.67
C GLY A 218 -6.40 -3.65 9.30
N PRO A 219 -6.19 -2.33 9.34
CA PRO A 219 -7.22 -1.35 8.95
C PRO A 219 -7.72 -1.59 7.54
N LEU A 220 -9.05 -1.66 7.37
CA LEU A 220 -9.67 -1.84 6.05
C LEU A 220 -9.56 -0.57 5.19
N THR A 221 -9.50 0.60 5.83
CA THR A 221 -9.41 1.90 5.16
C THR A 221 -8.10 2.62 5.51
N ASP A 222 -7.67 3.56 4.68
CA ASP A 222 -6.53 4.44 4.97
C ASP A 222 -6.92 5.63 5.86
N CYS A 223 -8.08 5.58 6.53
CA CYS A 223 -8.42 6.61 7.51
C CYS A 223 -7.37 6.63 8.62
N PRO A 224 -6.89 7.82 9.01
CA PRO A 224 -5.96 7.92 10.12
C PRO A 224 -6.71 7.80 11.45
N THR A 225 -6.91 6.58 11.91
CA THR A 225 -7.52 6.27 13.21
C THR A 225 -6.47 5.93 14.25
N PRO A 226 -6.72 6.22 15.55
CA PRO A 226 -5.97 5.59 16.64
C PRO A 226 -6.02 4.06 16.53
N GLN A 227 -4.97 3.39 17.02
CA GLN A 227 -4.90 1.93 17.02
C GLN A 227 -6.14 1.30 17.68
N GLY A 228 -6.72 0.28 17.02
CA GLY A 228 -7.90 -0.44 17.49
C GLY A 228 -9.24 0.26 17.22
N ARG A 229 -9.24 1.42 16.54
CA ARG A 229 -10.45 2.15 16.15
C ARG A 229 -10.75 2.10 14.66
N ASP A 230 -9.98 1.31 13.91
CA ASP A 230 -10.09 1.10 12.48
C ASP A 230 -11.36 0.33 12.04
N THR A 231 -12.13 -0.19 13.00
CA THR A 231 -13.43 -0.84 12.79
C THR A 231 -14.63 0.02 13.23
N ASP A 232 -14.38 1.21 13.77
CA ASP A 232 -15.44 2.16 14.13
C ASP A 232 -15.86 2.96 12.90
N PHE A 233 -16.77 2.40 12.10
CA PHE A 233 -17.24 3.02 10.86
C PHE A 233 -17.89 4.40 11.06
N ALA A 234 -18.42 4.70 12.25
CA ALA A 234 -18.92 6.03 12.56
C ALA A 234 -17.79 7.04 12.77
N LEU A 235 -16.66 6.63 13.37
CA LEU A 235 -15.45 7.43 13.42
C LEU A 235 -14.87 7.62 12.02
N LEU A 236 -14.76 6.55 11.21
CA LEU A 236 -14.24 6.62 9.84
C LEU A 236 -15.04 7.62 9.02
N GLU A 237 -16.37 7.55 9.07
CA GLU A 237 -17.27 8.47 8.38
C GLU A 237 -17.08 9.92 8.85
N ARG A 238 -16.91 10.14 10.16
CA ARG A 238 -16.66 11.48 10.70
C ARG A 238 -15.34 12.06 10.20
N ILE A 239 -14.26 11.28 10.25
CA ILE A 239 -12.96 11.65 9.70
C ILE A 239 -13.10 11.97 8.21
N ALA A 240 -13.86 11.18 7.48
CA ALA A 240 -14.01 11.37 6.05
C ALA A 240 -14.88 12.58 5.66
N ARG A 241 -15.83 12.98 6.52
CA ARG A 241 -16.68 14.18 6.33
C ARG A 241 -15.96 15.47 6.74
N ASP A 242 -15.30 15.46 7.88
CA ASP A 242 -14.60 16.62 8.45
C ASP A 242 -13.25 16.18 9.03
N PRO A 243 -12.24 15.95 8.18
CA PRO A 243 -10.92 15.52 8.62
C PRO A 243 -10.27 16.58 9.50
N ALA A 244 -10.47 17.86 9.21
CA ALA A 244 -9.89 18.96 9.96
C ALA A 244 -10.44 18.97 11.40
N GLY A 245 -11.75 18.89 11.58
CA GLY A 245 -12.35 18.81 12.92
C GLY A 245 -12.10 17.49 13.64
N ALA A 246 -12.06 16.36 12.91
CA ALA A 246 -11.88 15.04 13.51
C ALA A 246 -10.43 14.73 13.93
N LEU A 247 -9.43 15.28 13.23
CA LEU A 247 -8.02 14.90 13.38
C LEU A 247 -7.19 15.92 14.17
N THR A 248 -7.73 17.11 14.47
CA THR A 248 -7.05 18.10 15.33
C THR A 248 -6.84 17.64 16.76
N SER A 249 -7.58 16.62 17.22
CA SER A 249 -7.46 16.03 18.57
C SER A 249 -6.78 14.65 18.59
N ALA A 250 -6.50 14.05 17.44
CA ALA A 250 -6.01 12.67 17.34
C ALA A 250 -4.48 12.65 17.23
N ALA A 251 -3.80 12.85 18.36
CA ALA A 251 -2.44 12.37 18.51
C ALA A 251 -2.53 10.92 19.01
N ASN A 252 -2.07 9.94 18.22
CA ASN A 252 -1.33 8.76 18.69
C ASN A 252 -1.00 7.77 17.57
N GLY A 253 0.30 7.45 17.48
CA GLY A 253 0.77 6.08 17.29
C GLY A 253 1.12 5.66 15.87
N HIS A 254 2.30 6.03 15.38
CA HIS A 254 2.95 5.26 14.32
C HIS A 254 4.34 4.85 14.83
N GLY A 255 4.59 3.53 14.84
CA GLY A 255 5.87 2.93 15.27
C GLY A 255 7.03 3.25 14.31
N PRO A 256 8.25 2.75 14.62
CA PRO A 256 9.46 3.08 13.88
C PRO A 256 9.37 2.78 12.37
N LEU A 257 10.01 3.64 11.60
CA LEU A 257 9.89 3.77 10.14
C LEU A 257 11.08 3.11 9.43
N PRO A 258 10.92 2.07 8.59
CA PRO A 258 11.99 1.52 7.77
C PRO A 258 12.20 2.34 6.47
N ARG A 259 12.94 1.78 5.50
CA ARG A 259 13.27 2.40 4.21
C ARG A 259 11.98 2.71 3.44
N ASP A 260 11.49 3.93 3.58
CA ASP A 260 10.20 4.31 3.04
C ASP A 260 10.40 5.08 1.73
N LEU A 261 9.58 4.79 0.71
CA LEU A 261 9.33 5.63 -0.48
C LEU A 261 8.70 6.99 -0.07
N LYS A 262 9.35 7.68 0.88
CA LYS A 262 8.93 8.95 1.47
C LYS A 262 9.16 10.07 0.49
N THR A 263 8.12 10.84 0.26
CA THR A 263 8.23 12.06 -0.51
C THR A 263 8.76 13.22 0.33
N PRO A 264 9.27 14.28 -0.30
CA PRO A 264 9.56 15.55 0.38
C PRO A 264 8.35 16.08 1.16
N LEU A 265 7.12 15.90 0.65
CA LEU A 265 5.89 16.30 1.32
C LEU A 265 5.64 15.50 2.61
N MET A 266 5.86 14.17 2.61
CA MET A 266 5.79 13.35 3.83
C MET A 266 6.84 13.79 4.86
N THR A 267 8.04 14.13 4.39
CA THR A 267 9.11 14.64 5.26
C THR A 267 8.73 15.98 5.90
N ALA A 268 8.15 16.91 5.13
CA ALA A 268 7.66 18.19 5.64
C ALA A 268 6.53 17.99 6.68
N ALA A 269 5.61 17.07 6.41
CA ALA A 269 4.53 16.72 7.32
C ALA A 269 5.04 16.11 8.63
N ALA A 270 6.00 15.18 8.58
CA ALA A 270 6.62 14.58 9.76
C ALA A 270 7.33 15.64 10.65
N LYS A 271 7.94 16.65 10.03
CA LYS A 271 8.56 17.79 10.72
C LYS A 271 7.54 18.79 11.29
N GLY A 272 6.28 18.73 10.86
CA GLY A 272 5.27 19.72 11.22
C GLY A 272 5.58 21.10 10.64
N SER A 273 6.15 21.16 9.44
CA SER A 273 6.49 22.44 8.78
C SER A 273 5.40 22.80 7.76
N LEU A 274 4.45 23.64 8.16
CA LEU A 274 3.37 24.09 7.26
C LEU A 274 3.91 24.77 6.00
N ALA A 275 4.91 25.64 6.16
CA ALA A 275 5.54 26.33 5.04
C ALA A 275 6.19 25.36 4.03
N ASP A 276 6.88 24.31 4.50
CA ASP A 276 7.48 23.32 3.60
C ASP A 276 6.43 22.45 2.91
N MET A 277 5.32 22.13 3.61
CA MET A 277 4.18 21.43 3.00
C MET A 277 3.57 22.25 1.87
N GLU A 278 3.30 23.54 2.11
CA GLU A 278 2.78 24.46 1.09
C GLU A 278 3.74 24.60 -0.10
N LYS A 279 5.06 24.72 0.17
CA LYS A 279 6.08 24.78 -0.87
C LYS A 279 6.10 23.51 -1.73
N ALA A 280 6.07 22.34 -1.11
CA ALA A 280 6.06 21.06 -1.83
C ALA A 280 4.78 20.89 -2.68
N LEU A 281 3.61 21.23 -2.12
CA LEU A 281 2.35 21.20 -2.86
C LEU A 281 2.35 22.17 -4.04
N LYS A 282 2.88 23.39 -3.86
CA LYS A 282 3.03 24.37 -4.94
C LYS A 282 3.97 23.88 -6.04
N ALA A 283 4.95 23.03 -5.70
CA ALA A 283 5.84 22.37 -6.65
C ALA A 283 5.20 21.14 -7.34
N GLY A 284 3.93 20.81 -7.05
CA GLY A 284 3.21 19.71 -7.68
C GLY A 284 3.28 18.38 -6.93
N ALA A 285 3.76 18.36 -5.68
CA ALA A 285 3.72 17.14 -4.87
C ALA A 285 2.27 16.64 -4.69
N ASP A 286 2.06 15.34 -4.83
CA ASP A 286 0.75 14.72 -4.65
C ASP A 286 0.50 14.38 -3.17
N PRO A 287 -0.49 15.00 -2.48
CA PRO A 287 -0.81 14.67 -1.10
C PRO A 287 -1.41 13.26 -0.91
N HIS A 288 -1.94 12.66 -1.98
CA HIS A 288 -2.52 11.32 -1.96
C HIS A 288 -1.50 10.21 -2.24
N ARG A 289 -0.25 10.58 -2.54
CA ARG A 289 0.86 9.65 -2.68
C ARG A 289 1.03 8.87 -1.39
N ALA A 290 1.01 7.56 -1.50
CA ALA A 290 1.27 6.64 -0.40
C ALA A 290 2.69 6.09 -0.48
N ASP A 291 3.34 5.86 0.65
CA ASP A 291 4.58 5.07 0.71
C ASP A 291 4.28 3.56 0.57
N ALA A 292 5.31 2.71 0.65
CA ALA A 292 5.15 1.26 0.57
C ALA A 292 4.35 0.65 1.75
N ARG A 293 4.04 1.44 2.80
CA ARG A 293 3.15 1.04 3.91
C ARG A 293 1.76 1.63 3.77
N GLY A 294 1.47 2.25 2.63
CA GLY A 294 0.19 2.89 2.34
C GLY A 294 -0.02 4.20 3.09
N ARG A 295 1.02 4.82 3.66
CA ARG A 295 0.90 6.07 4.41
C ARG A 295 1.10 7.26 3.49
N THR A 296 0.20 8.22 3.59
CA THR A 296 0.27 9.53 2.94
C THR A 296 0.93 10.58 3.82
N ALA A 297 1.20 11.77 3.29
CA ALA A 297 1.70 12.89 4.09
C ALA A 297 0.81 13.22 5.30
N LEU A 298 -0.51 13.04 5.19
CA LEU A 298 -1.42 13.22 6.32
C LEU A 298 -1.12 12.26 7.49
N HIS A 299 -0.78 11.00 7.21
CA HIS A 299 -0.40 10.04 8.25
C HIS A 299 0.84 10.50 9.02
N TYR A 300 1.83 11.05 8.30
CA TYR A 300 3.04 11.60 8.91
C TYR A 300 2.77 12.86 9.74
N LEU A 301 1.89 13.75 9.26
CA LEU A 301 1.47 14.95 9.99
C LEU A 301 0.88 14.59 11.37
N LEU A 302 0.09 13.52 11.44
CA LEU A 302 -0.60 13.13 12.69
C LEU A 302 0.35 12.47 13.70
N GLY A 303 1.49 11.96 13.26
CA GLY A 303 2.60 11.58 14.13
C GLY A 303 3.34 12.78 14.73
N ASN A 304 3.21 13.97 14.14
CA ASN A 304 3.82 15.19 14.65
C ASN A 304 2.94 15.84 15.74
N GLN A 305 3.55 16.24 16.85
CA GLN A 305 2.86 16.91 17.98
C GLN A 305 3.22 18.39 18.14
N SER A 306 4.21 18.89 17.39
CA SER A 306 4.75 20.25 17.55
C SER A 306 3.99 21.32 16.76
N LEU A 307 3.21 20.94 15.74
CA LEU A 307 2.50 21.90 14.91
C LEU A 307 1.30 22.55 15.66
N PRO A 308 1.23 23.90 15.73
CA PRO A 308 0.15 24.62 16.41
C PRO A 308 -1.25 24.24 15.90
N PRO A 309 -2.32 24.32 16.71
CA PRO A 309 -3.66 23.88 16.31
C PRO A 309 -4.21 24.55 15.04
N ALA A 310 -3.99 25.84 14.85
CA ALA A 310 -4.43 26.58 13.66
C ALA A 310 -3.70 26.06 12.41
N ASP A 311 -2.38 25.95 12.47
CA ASP A 311 -1.56 25.46 11.38
C ASP A 311 -1.83 23.98 11.09
N ARG A 312 -2.11 23.18 12.12
CA ARG A 312 -2.52 21.77 11.98
C ARG A 312 -3.84 21.66 11.23
N THR A 313 -4.81 22.51 11.58
CA THR A 313 -6.10 22.56 10.86
C THR A 313 -5.88 22.88 9.38
N GLN A 314 -5.02 23.84 9.08
CA GLN A 314 -4.68 24.21 7.70
C GLN A 314 -3.93 23.07 6.98
N ALA A 315 -2.94 22.46 7.63
CA ALA A 315 -2.19 21.34 7.07
C ALA A 315 -3.09 20.13 6.76
N VAL A 316 -4.04 19.78 7.64
CA VAL A 316 -4.99 18.70 7.37
C VAL A 316 -5.83 19.00 6.13
N LYS A 317 -6.29 20.24 5.95
CA LYS A 317 -7.05 20.63 4.74
C LYS A 317 -6.22 20.54 3.45
N LEU A 318 -4.91 20.80 3.54
CA LEU A 318 -4.01 20.72 2.38
C LEU A 318 -3.70 19.27 1.98
N LEU A 319 -3.70 18.35 2.94
CA LEU A 319 -3.25 16.97 2.73
C LEU A 319 -4.36 15.94 2.54
N TYR A 320 -5.63 16.29 2.78
CA TYR A 320 -6.76 15.37 2.68
C TYR A 320 -7.61 15.58 1.43
#